data_AF-I1YGB6-F1
#
_entry.id   AF-I1YGB6-F1
#
_cell.length_a   1.000
_cell.length_b   1.000
_cell.length_c   1.000
_cell.angle_alpha   90.00
_cell.angle_beta   90.00
_cell.angle_gamma   90.00
#
_symmetry.space_group_name_H-M   'P 1'
#
loop_
_entity.id
_entity.type
_entity.pdbx_description
1 polymer ?
#
loop_
_entity_poly.entity_id
_entity_poly.type
_entity_poly.pdbx_seq_one_letter_code
_entity_poly.pdbx_strand_id
1 'polypeptide(L)'
;MVRIQFCNLRQPDAKVLHQRLLAAAATLNTAIQLLDEPTADIVIIDLNRAQQSRPTSRPANQITIGIAQHKSVNDANIEIVFKSIPNQQELVNLLTQAMQQPRPKKMFRHYVKRLRPGNWIFRSGPDSRLPPLIIDCPPIAIAHTGDTLTSAGLIVQWLEQLPSDPNLKITTLLNHLQQLAGAAISQHQRLLILEKYLPVLADLLLNRNPAVLKTEAKQNEQFQKFQNQLIQTLEVTSHHYMRIAQRAYQAGRRPDKDPIYHYCLNRWGQLLGWQILKAYQQFRQPPKLLIKQLHQLYLYQEAADTLHQPAVVKSLQNLTDYHRLYCQILLTGLADPYRLPAHAISRIYQYLESLTPNISTGKLPASAKSQTSSSLLQGKFIIDCENDALPVAAALLPTAQRQAAHLRLFDTQPFIQQLKQTLQTQQAALGQLPLQQYQDLLDRLQQTHLRQTQRNPLDSAQPVMVLFGLQQIIHHQNHNGSNTPENQWHWLNQSPEGSLLSYAGKKLTANNQDLIAIIDLNDTLRLGFICWLCHYSSDTRIGVKLLPGDFEFGHCTAITEHSQKSPAILATNDQKTCLLTPKGWFTTDRKLIFHSPQRDSHVHANALRQSTLDYDYFTCKVSKIS
;
A
#
# COMPACT_ATOMS: atom_id res chain seq x y z
N MET A 1 -41.73 -7.95 32.69
CA MET A 1 -41.38 -6.95 31.65
C MET A 1 -40.61 -7.66 30.56
N VAL A 2 -41.00 -7.53 29.29
CA VAL A 2 -40.36 -8.17 28.14
C VAL A 2 -39.62 -7.10 27.34
N ARG A 3 -38.31 -7.28 27.14
CA ARG A 3 -37.49 -6.34 26.39
C ARG A 3 -37.48 -6.75 24.91
N ILE A 4 -37.85 -5.84 24.01
CA ILE A 4 -37.99 -6.12 22.59
C ILE A 4 -37.07 -5.20 21.78
N GLN A 5 -36.32 -5.76 20.82
CA GLN A 5 -35.52 -4.99 19.88
C GLN A 5 -36.06 -5.16 18.45
N PHE A 6 -36.07 -4.06 17.69
CA PHE A 6 -36.41 -4.06 16.27
C PHE A 6 -35.16 -4.12 15.41
N CYS A 7 -35.11 -5.04 14.46
CA CYS A 7 -34.02 -5.13 13.50
C CYS A 7 -34.54 -5.01 12.06
N ASN A 8 -33.87 -4.16 11.27
CA ASN A 8 -34.11 -3.98 9.82
C ASN A 8 -35.48 -3.41 9.40
N LEU A 9 -36.25 -2.81 10.32
CA LEU A 9 -37.53 -2.15 10.03
C LEU A 9 -37.35 -0.73 9.47
N ARG A 10 -38.24 -0.28 8.58
CA ARG A 10 -38.32 1.14 8.17
C ARG A 10 -38.94 1.94 9.32
N GLN A 11 -38.57 3.22 9.48
CA GLN A 11 -39.19 4.08 10.50
C GLN A 11 -40.73 4.08 10.53
N PRO A 12 -41.46 4.17 9.39
CA PRO A 12 -42.93 4.09 9.42
C PRO A 12 -43.43 2.72 9.91
N ASP A 13 -42.80 1.62 9.47
CA ASP A 13 -43.17 0.26 9.86
C ASP A 13 -42.86 -0.02 11.34
N ALA A 14 -41.74 0.51 11.83
CA ALA A 14 -41.36 0.45 13.24
C ALA A 14 -42.39 1.20 14.12
N LYS A 15 -42.90 2.37 13.68
CA LYS A 15 -43.96 3.09 14.40
C LYS A 15 -45.26 2.29 14.44
N VAL A 16 -45.69 1.73 13.31
CA VAL A 16 -46.91 0.91 13.23
C VAL A 16 -46.78 -0.34 14.10
N LEU A 17 -45.64 -1.02 14.01
CA LEU A 17 -45.36 -2.22 14.80
C LEU A 17 -45.28 -1.89 16.30
N HIS A 18 -44.67 -0.77 16.66
CA HIS A 18 -44.61 -0.31 18.05
C HIS A 18 -46.01 -0.07 18.62
N GLN A 19 -46.88 0.63 17.89
CA GLN A 19 -48.27 0.84 18.30
C GLN A 19 -49.01 -0.49 18.50
N ARG A 20 -48.82 -1.45 17.59
CA ARG A 20 -49.44 -2.77 17.70
C ARG A 20 -48.88 -3.59 18.85
N LEU A 21 -47.59 -3.45 19.17
CA LEU A 21 -46.99 -4.09 20.34
C LEU A 21 -47.50 -3.51 21.64
N LEU A 22 -47.71 -2.19 21.72
CA LEU A 22 -48.33 -1.58 22.90
C LEU A 22 -49.76 -2.10 23.11
N ALA A 23 -50.54 -2.22 22.03
CA ALA A 23 -51.88 -2.80 22.10
C ALA A 23 -51.87 -4.31 22.47
N ALA A 24 -50.92 -5.07 21.93
CA ALA A 24 -50.70 -6.47 22.30
C ALA A 24 -50.25 -6.62 23.76
N ALA A 25 -49.37 -5.73 24.25
CA ALA A 25 -48.89 -5.69 25.63
C ALA A 25 -50.04 -5.55 26.64
N ALA A 26 -50.97 -4.64 26.34
CA ALA A 26 -52.17 -4.43 27.14
C ALA A 26 -53.04 -5.70 27.18
N THR A 27 -53.18 -6.39 26.05
CA THR A 27 -53.93 -7.66 25.95
C THR A 27 -53.26 -8.79 26.75
N LEU A 28 -51.93 -8.82 26.80
CA LEU A 28 -51.12 -9.82 27.51
C LEU A 28 -50.87 -9.50 28.98
N ASN A 29 -51.39 -8.38 29.48
CA ASN A 29 -51.09 -7.85 30.81
C ASN A 29 -49.58 -7.86 31.14
N THR A 30 -48.75 -7.51 30.16
CA THR A 30 -47.28 -7.62 30.26
C THR A 30 -46.63 -6.31 29.83
N ALA A 31 -45.80 -5.73 30.69
CA ALA A 31 -45.03 -4.53 30.34
C ALA A 31 -43.98 -4.87 29.25
N ILE A 32 -43.97 -4.10 28.15
CA ILE A 32 -42.99 -4.21 27.07
C ILE A 32 -42.06 -2.99 27.10
N GLN A 33 -40.75 -3.23 27.04
CA GLN A 33 -39.73 -2.18 26.88
C GLN A 33 -39.05 -2.33 25.53
N LEU A 34 -39.06 -1.29 24.69
CA LEU A 34 -38.26 -1.27 23.48
C LEU A 34 -36.81 -0.90 23.81
N LEU A 35 -35.86 -1.63 23.22
CA LEU A 35 -34.43 -1.37 23.37
C LEU A 35 -33.79 -1.05 22.03
N ASP A 36 -32.82 -0.13 22.04
CA ASP A 36 -31.90 0.11 20.92
C ASP A 36 -30.66 -0.79 20.97
N GLU A 37 -30.38 -1.41 22.12
CA GLU A 37 -29.19 -2.21 22.42
C GLU A 37 -29.44 -3.75 22.37
N PRO A 38 -28.40 -4.59 22.16
CA PRO A 38 -28.52 -6.02 21.85
C PRO A 38 -28.97 -6.94 23.01
N THR A 39 -29.43 -6.40 24.14
CA THR A 39 -29.77 -7.17 25.34
C THR A 39 -31.26 -7.54 25.45
N ALA A 40 -31.98 -7.59 24.33
CA ALA A 40 -33.42 -7.85 24.29
C ALA A 40 -33.81 -9.31 24.52
N ASP A 41 -34.93 -9.54 25.19
CA ASP A 41 -35.48 -10.89 25.39
C ASP A 41 -36.11 -11.44 24.09
N ILE A 42 -36.66 -10.55 23.25
CA ILE A 42 -37.24 -10.87 21.95
C ILE A 42 -36.69 -9.92 20.89
N VAL A 43 -36.25 -10.46 19.75
CA VAL A 43 -35.80 -9.66 18.60
C VAL A 43 -36.80 -9.84 17.46
N ILE A 44 -37.30 -8.73 16.90
CA ILE A 44 -38.28 -8.74 15.82
C ILE A 44 -37.65 -8.30 14.51
N ILE A 45 -37.74 -9.15 13.47
CA ILE A 45 -37.03 -8.99 12.20
C ILE A 45 -37.99 -9.02 11.00
N ASP A 46 -37.91 -7.99 10.14
CA ASP A 46 -38.60 -7.96 8.83
C ASP A 46 -37.78 -8.67 7.73
N LEU A 47 -38.32 -9.76 7.18
CA LEU A 47 -37.68 -10.56 6.12
C LEU A 47 -37.73 -9.93 4.73
N ASN A 48 -38.65 -9.01 4.46
CA ASN A 48 -38.78 -8.43 3.12
C ASN A 48 -37.52 -7.70 2.69
N ARG A 49 -36.70 -7.24 3.64
CA ARG A 49 -35.40 -6.62 3.36
C ARG A 49 -34.25 -7.62 3.32
N ALA A 50 -34.35 -8.74 4.04
CA ALA A 50 -33.35 -9.82 3.98
C ALA A 50 -33.32 -10.53 2.62
N GLN A 51 -34.42 -10.46 1.85
CA GLN A 51 -34.58 -11.15 0.56
C GLN A 51 -34.41 -10.26 -0.69
N GLN A 52 -34.03 -8.98 -0.57
CA GLN A 52 -33.88 -8.06 -1.73
C GLN A 52 -32.64 -8.34 -2.63
N SER A 53 -32.35 -9.60 -2.96
CA SER A 53 -31.33 -9.96 -3.96
C SER A 53 -31.77 -11.00 -5.00
N ARG A 54 -33.05 -11.39 -5.09
CA ARG A 54 -33.57 -12.15 -6.25
C ARG A 54 -35.02 -11.78 -6.61
N PRO A 55 -35.36 -11.68 -7.90
CA PRO A 55 -36.75 -11.66 -8.35
C PRO A 55 -37.30 -13.08 -8.27
N THR A 56 -38.28 -13.34 -7.40
CA THR A 56 -39.03 -14.60 -7.40
C THR A 56 -40.45 -14.36 -7.88
N SER A 57 -40.78 -14.90 -9.04
CA SER A 57 -42.13 -15.00 -9.59
C SER A 57 -42.96 -16.02 -8.81
N ARG A 58 -43.53 -15.61 -7.67
CA ARG A 58 -44.61 -16.36 -6.99
C ARG A 58 -45.64 -15.39 -6.40
N PRO A 59 -46.94 -15.79 -6.38
CA PRO A 59 -48.01 -14.92 -5.90
C PRO A 59 -47.84 -14.55 -4.43
N ALA A 60 -48.17 -13.30 -4.10
CA ALA A 60 -47.84 -12.59 -2.87
C ALA A 60 -48.57 -13.06 -1.58
N ASN A 61 -49.25 -14.20 -1.57
CA ASN A 61 -50.22 -14.54 -0.51
C ASN A 61 -49.77 -15.64 0.47
N GLN A 62 -48.46 -15.91 0.61
CA GLN A 62 -47.97 -16.79 1.68
C GLN A 62 -47.23 -15.99 2.76
N ILE A 63 -47.99 -15.63 3.79
CA ILE A 63 -47.50 -15.11 5.06
C ILE A 63 -46.62 -16.19 5.69
N THR A 64 -45.32 -15.91 5.86
CA THR A 64 -44.41 -16.78 6.62
C THR A 64 -44.09 -16.05 7.91
N ILE A 65 -44.62 -16.56 9.01
CA ILE A 65 -44.35 -16.12 10.37
C ILE A 65 -43.67 -17.30 11.07
N GLY A 66 -42.53 -17.05 11.72
CA GLY A 66 -41.79 -18.08 12.43
C GLY A 66 -41.08 -17.55 13.67
N ILE A 67 -40.93 -18.41 14.66
CA ILE A 67 -40.08 -18.18 15.83
C ILE A 67 -38.79 -18.97 15.59
N ALA A 68 -37.64 -18.30 15.64
CA ALA A 68 -36.34 -18.92 15.50
C ALA A 68 -35.51 -18.73 16.79
N GLN A 69 -34.71 -19.75 17.13
CA GLN A 69 -33.70 -19.67 18.19
C GLN A 69 -32.35 -20.03 17.57
N HIS A 70 -31.36 -19.14 17.68
CA HIS A 70 -30.05 -19.33 17.07
C HIS A 70 -29.16 -20.24 17.96
N LYS A 71 -28.41 -21.17 17.37
CA LYS A 71 -27.31 -21.88 18.06
C LYS A 71 -26.04 -21.03 18.02
N SER A 72 -26.07 -19.87 18.68
CA SER A 72 -24.88 -19.09 19.03
C SER A 72 -24.55 -19.37 20.50
N VAL A 73 -23.27 -19.44 20.85
CA VAL A 73 -22.81 -19.88 22.18
C VAL A 73 -23.19 -18.88 23.29
N ASN A 74 -23.67 -17.67 22.98
CA ASN A 74 -23.95 -16.63 23.98
C ASN A 74 -25.29 -15.86 23.88
N ASP A 75 -26.19 -16.16 22.93
CA ASP A 75 -27.44 -15.37 22.82
C ASP A 75 -28.68 -16.16 23.25
N ALA A 76 -29.35 -15.69 24.31
CA ALA A 76 -30.56 -16.28 24.90
C ALA A 76 -31.87 -15.70 24.33
N ASN A 77 -31.79 -14.98 23.21
CA ASN A 77 -32.89 -14.17 22.69
C ASN A 77 -33.84 -15.01 21.81
N ILE A 78 -35.14 -14.71 21.85
CA ILE A 78 -36.13 -15.34 20.99
C ILE A 78 -36.37 -14.45 19.77
N GLU A 79 -36.16 -14.96 18.55
CA GLU A 79 -36.38 -14.18 17.33
C GLU A 79 -37.79 -14.41 16.77
N ILE A 80 -38.55 -13.34 16.56
CA ILE A 80 -39.82 -13.34 15.84
C ILE A 80 -39.58 -12.74 14.46
N VAL A 81 -39.88 -13.52 13.42
CA VAL A 81 -39.55 -13.15 12.05
C VAL A 81 -40.81 -13.14 11.19
N PHE A 82 -41.04 -12.04 10.46
CA PHE A 82 -42.22 -11.87 9.61
C PHE A 82 -41.90 -11.34 8.21
N LYS A 83 -42.74 -11.71 7.24
CA LYS A 83 -42.74 -11.17 5.85
C LYS A 83 -43.73 -10.01 5.64
N SER A 84 -44.62 -9.76 6.58
CA SER A 84 -45.56 -8.65 6.55
C SER A 84 -45.85 -8.27 7.99
N ILE A 85 -46.09 -6.99 8.27
CA ILE A 85 -46.33 -6.52 9.64
C ILE A 85 -47.53 -7.29 10.21
N PRO A 86 -47.33 -8.13 11.23
CA PRO A 86 -48.41 -8.93 11.79
C PRO A 86 -49.51 -8.03 12.36
N ASN A 87 -50.76 -8.47 12.27
CA ASN A 87 -51.85 -7.77 12.95
C ASN A 87 -51.74 -7.94 14.47
N GLN A 88 -52.56 -7.20 15.22
CA GLN A 88 -52.49 -7.21 16.69
C GLN A 88 -52.69 -8.62 17.27
N GLN A 89 -53.67 -9.38 16.77
CA GLN A 89 -53.97 -10.73 17.27
C GLN A 89 -52.81 -11.70 17.00
N GLU A 90 -52.18 -11.60 15.82
CA GLU A 90 -51.00 -12.38 15.47
C GLU A 90 -49.82 -12.06 16.40
N LEU A 91 -49.59 -10.78 16.70
CA LEU A 91 -48.55 -10.37 17.66
C LEU A 91 -48.82 -10.91 19.07
N VAL A 92 -50.07 -10.84 19.54
CA VAL A 92 -50.47 -11.41 20.84
C VAL A 92 -50.15 -12.91 20.88
N ASN A 93 -50.52 -13.66 19.84
CA ASN A 93 -50.26 -15.10 19.77
C ASN A 93 -48.75 -15.41 19.76
N LEU A 94 -47.96 -14.66 18.99
CA LEU A 94 -46.52 -14.87 18.87
C LEU A 94 -45.77 -14.53 20.17
N LEU A 95 -46.14 -13.43 20.82
CA LEU A 95 -45.56 -13.03 22.10
C LEU A 95 -45.94 -14.02 23.20
N THR A 96 -47.21 -14.45 23.25
CA THR A 96 -47.66 -15.51 24.18
C THR A 96 -46.82 -16.76 23.99
N GLN A 97 -46.65 -17.19 22.74
CA GLN A 97 -45.88 -18.38 22.42
C GLN A 97 -44.41 -18.22 22.81
N ALA A 98 -43.79 -17.08 22.49
CA ALA A 98 -42.41 -16.78 22.86
C ALA A 98 -42.20 -16.78 24.39
N MET A 99 -43.14 -16.19 25.14
CA MET A 99 -43.09 -16.12 26.60
C MET A 99 -43.34 -17.48 27.27
N GLN A 100 -44.09 -18.38 26.64
CA GLN A 100 -44.39 -19.71 27.17
C GLN A 100 -43.30 -20.75 26.87
N GLN A 101 -42.34 -20.48 25.98
CA GLN A 101 -41.25 -21.43 25.73
C GLN A 101 -40.29 -21.46 26.92
N PRO A 102 -40.15 -22.60 27.64
CA PRO A 102 -39.12 -22.73 28.67
C PRO A 102 -37.76 -22.61 28.00
N ARG A 103 -36.87 -21.73 28.51
CA ARG A 103 -35.49 -21.60 28.02
C ARG A 103 -34.81 -22.99 28.03
N PRO A 104 -34.58 -23.66 26.88
CA PRO A 104 -34.13 -25.04 26.91
C PRO A 104 -32.61 -25.12 26.97
N LYS A 105 -32.08 -25.81 27.99
CA LYS A 105 -30.73 -26.36 27.97
C LYS A 105 -30.73 -27.61 27.06
N LYS A 106 -30.46 -27.41 25.77
CA LYS A 106 -30.18 -28.41 24.71
C LYS A 106 -31.38 -29.11 24.04
N MET A 107 -31.20 -29.24 22.71
CA MET A 107 -31.90 -30.01 21.66
C MET A 107 -33.17 -29.44 21.02
N PHE A 108 -33.09 -29.28 19.69
CA PHE A 108 -34.21 -29.31 18.74
C PHE A 108 -33.88 -30.27 17.59
N ARG A 109 -34.55 -31.42 17.58
CA ARG A 109 -34.91 -32.23 16.41
C ARG A 109 -36.22 -32.88 16.83
N HIS A 110 -37.35 -32.37 16.34
CA HIS A 110 -38.70 -32.95 16.28
C HIS A 110 -39.72 -31.84 16.54
N TYR A 111 -40.09 -31.09 15.48
CA TYR A 111 -41.47 -30.65 15.16
C TYR A 111 -41.45 -29.64 14.00
N VAL A 112 -41.04 -30.10 12.81
CA VAL A 112 -41.36 -29.42 11.54
C VAL A 112 -41.90 -30.51 10.61
N LYS A 113 -43.13 -30.97 10.86
CA LYS A 113 -43.79 -31.99 10.02
C LYS A 113 -44.98 -31.47 9.21
N ARG A 114 -45.25 -30.15 9.19
CA ARG A 114 -46.33 -29.57 8.34
C ARG A 114 -45.97 -28.34 7.52
N LEU A 115 -44.70 -27.94 7.47
CA LEU A 115 -44.23 -26.93 6.53
C LEU A 115 -43.39 -27.63 5.47
N ARG A 116 -43.81 -27.53 4.19
CA ARG A 116 -43.07 -28.10 3.06
C ARG A 116 -41.61 -27.59 3.12
N PRO A 117 -40.61 -28.44 2.86
CA PRO A 117 -39.20 -28.06 2.87
C PRO A 117 -38.89 -27.18 1.66
N GLY A 118 -39.30 -25.91 1.72
CA GLY A 118 -38.90 -24.87 0.79
C GLY A 118 -37.82 -24.01 1.44
N ASN A 119 -36.57 -24.27 1.09
CA ASN A 119 -35.41 -23.38 1.25
C ASN A 119 -35.35 -22.57 2.54
N TRP A 120 -35.10 -23.24 3.66
CA TRP A 120 -34.46 -22.58 4.80
C TRP A 120 -33.01 -22.31 4.39
N ILE A 121 -32.75 -21.09 3.92
CA ILE A 121 -31.39 -20.59 3.76
C ILE A 121 -30.88 -20.35 5.18
N PHE A 122 -30.34 -21.39 5.81
CA PHE A 122 -29.39 -21.18 6.90
C PHE A 122 -28.35 -20.20 6.36
N ARG A 123 -28.25 -19.01 6.97
CA ARG A 123 -27.14 -18.12 6.68
C ARG A 123 -25.88 -18.86 7.12
N SER A 124 -25.25 -19.55 6.18
CA SER A 124 -23.91 -20.06 6.37
C SER A 124 -23.03 -18.84 6.62
N GLY A 125 -22.54 -18.69 7.84
CA GLY A 125 -21.46 -17.76 8.11
C GLY A 125 -20.21 -18.11 7.28
N PRO A 126 -19.10 -17.40 7.49
CA PRO A 126 -17.84 -17.72 6.85
C PRO A 126 -17.49 -19.21 6.94
N ASP A 127 -16.91 -19.77 5.86
CA ASP A 127 -16.52 -21.19 5.84
C ASP A 127 -15.45 -21.43 6.91
N SER A 128 -15.80 -22.20 7.95
CA SER A 128 -14.93 -22.46 9.10
C SER A 128 -13.67 -23.26 8.77
N ARG A 129 -13.57 -23.80 7.56
CA ARG A 129 -12.36 -24.51 7.08
C ARG A 129 -11.30 -23.56 6.54
N LEU A 130 -11.66 -22.33 6.21
CA LEU A 130 -10.73 -21.30 5.75
C LEU A 130 -10.29 -20.43 6.93
N PRO A 131 -9.06 -19.88 6.89
CA PRO A 131 -8.63 -18.94 7.91
C PRO A 131 -9.54 -17.70 7.89
N PRO A 132 -9.72 -17.02 9.04
CA PRO A 132 -10.57 -15.83 9.09
C PRO A 132 -9.99 -14.71 8.23
N LEU A 133 -10.84 -14.09 7.42
CA LEU A 133 -10.52 -12.91 6.62
C LEU A 133 -11.08 -11.68 7.31
N ILE A 134 -10.21 -10.75 7.71
CA ILE A 134 -10.57 -9.50 8.38
C ILE A 134 -10.81 -8.47 7.28
N ILE A 135 -12.07 -8.29 6.95
CA ILE A 135 -12.51 -7.32 5.96
C ILE A 135 -13.08 -6.11 6.70
N ASP A 136 -12.20 -5.19 7.07
CA ASP A 136 -12.60 -3.91 7.64
C ASP A 136 -12.87 -2.93 6.49
N CYS A 137 -14.14 -2.68 6.20
CA CYS A 137 -14.57 -1.72 5.19
C CYS A 137 -15.01 -0.43 5.87
N PRO A 138 -14.11 0.56 6.02
CA PRO A 138 -14.52 1.86 6.52
C PRO A 138 -15.58 2.45 5.57
N PRO A 139 -16.52 3.25 6.09
CA PRO A 139 -17.50 3.91 5.25
C PRO A 139 -16.78 4.84 4.26
N ILE A 140 -17.10 4.69 2.97
CA ILE A 140 -16.63 5.62 1.94
C ILE A 140 -17.42 6.92 2.13
N ALA A 141 -16.72 8.03 2.30
CA ALA A 141 -17.35 9.35 2.32
C ALA A 141 -18.16 9.56 1.03
N ILE A 142 -19.47 9.80 1.18
CA ILE A 142 -20.37 10.02 0.05
C ILE A 142 -20.31 11.51 -0.29
N ALA A 143 -19.85 11.86 -1.50
CA ALA A 143 -19.97 13.23 -1.98
C ALA A 143 -21.45 13.59 -2.11
N HIS A 144 -21.87 14.70 -1.50
CA HIS A 144 -23.24 15.18 -1.60
C HIS A 144 -23.48 15.77 -3.00
N THR A 145 -24.65 15.42 -3.58
CA THR A 145 -25.28 15.91 -4.81
C THR A 145 -24.76 15.37 -6.15
N GLY A 146 -25.68 14.81 -6.96
CA GLY A 146 -25.49 14.43 -8.36
C GLY A 146 -25.97 13.02 -8.72
N ASP A 147 -26.61 12.86 -9.90
CA ASP A 147 -26.84 11.56 -10.51
C ASP A 147 -25.49 10.90 -10.86
N THR A 148 -25.24 9.69 -10.35
CA THR A 148 -24.01 8.95 -10.65
C THR A 148 -24.18 8.15 -11.94
N LEU A 149 -23.19 8.19 -12.83
CA LEU A 149 -23.15 7.27 -13.98
C LEU A 149 -23.04 5.82 -13.49
N THR A 150 -24.05 5.00 -13.80
CA THR A 150 -24.15 3.59 -13.39
C THR A 150 -24.07 2.60 -14.56
N SER A 151 -23.90 3.11 -15.79
CA SER A 151 -23.71 2.29 -16.99
C SER A 151 -22.23 2.19 -17.35
N ALA A 152 -21.71 0.97 -17.48
CA ALA A 152 -20.31 0.74 -17.88
C ALA A 152 -19.97 1.33 -19.25
N GLY A 153 -20.93 1.38 -20.19
CA GLY A 153 -20.73 1.97 -21.51
C GLY A 153 -20.60 3.50 -21.46
N LEU A 154 -21.46 4.17 -20.68
CA LEU A 154 -21.39 5.61 -20.46
C LEU A 154 -20.10 6.02 -19.74
N ILE A 155 -19.60 5.16 -18.84
CA ILE A 155 -18.34 5.40 -18.13
C ILE A 155 -17.15 5.40 -19.08
N VAL A 156 -17.11 4.51 -20.09
CA VAL A 156 -16.02 4.54 -21.09
C VAL A 156 -15.98 5.87 -21.83
N GLN A 157 -17.13 6.32 -22.34
CA GLN A 157 -17.24 7.61 -23.03
C GLN A 157 -16.86 8.78 -22.12
N TRP A 158 -17.30 8.74 -20.86
CA TRP A 158 -16.97 9.76 -19.87
C TRP A 158 -15.47 9.79 -19.53
N LEU A 159 -14.82 8.63 -19.41
CA LEU A 159 -13.37 8.53 -19.16
C LEU A 159 -12.54 9.13 -20.30
N GLU A 160 -12.99 8.96 -21.55
CA GLU A 160 -12.35 9.55 -22.74
C GLU A 160 -12.48 11.08 -22.79
N GLN A 161 -13.51 11.65 -22.14
CA GLN A 161 -13.76 13.09 -22.07
C GLN A 161 -13.08 13.77 -20.88
N LEU A 162 -12.33 13.02 -20.04
CA LEU A 162 -11.68 13.60 -18.87
C LEU A 162 -10.58 14.61 -19.24
N PRO A 163 -10.37 15.65 -18.43
CA PRO A 163 -9.31 16.63 -18.66
C PRO A 163 -7.93 15.99 -18.84
N SER A 164 -7.11 16.57 -19.71
CA SER A 164 -5.70 16.15 -19.86
C SER A 164 -4.88 16.44 -18.61
N ASP A 165 -5.27 17.45 -17.82
CA ASP A 165 -4.61 17.80 -16.56
C ASP A 165 -4.75 16.66 -15.51
N PRO A 166 -3.64 16.10 -14.99
CA PRO A 166 -3.68 15.00 -14.04
C PRO A 166 -4.40 15.31 -12.72
N ASN A 167 -4.31 16.55 -12.21
CA ASN A 167 -4.94 16.95 -10.95
C ASN A 167 -6.47 16.97 -11.08
N LEU A 168 -6.97 17.60 -12.13
CA LEU A 168 -8.41 17.66 -12.42
C LEU A 168 -8.94 16.26 -12.75
N LYS A 169 -8.20 15.48 -13.54
CA LYS A 169 -8.53 14.09 -13.84
C LYS A 169 -8.68 13.25 -12.57
N ILE A 170 -7.68 13.24 -11.67
CA ILE A 170 -7.77 12.42 -10.45
C ILE A 170 -8.86 12.91 -9.49
N THR A 171 -9.06 14.23 -9.37
CA THR A 171 -10.16 14.79 -8.56
C THR A 171 -11.52 14.34 -9.08
N THR A 172 -11.71 14.36 -10.40
CA THR A 172 -12.95 13.98 -11.06
C THR A 172 -13.25 12.48 -10.88
N LEU A 173 -12.22 11.63 -11.03
CA LEU A 173 -12.30 10.19 -10.76
C LEU A 173 -12.69 9.91 -9.30
N LEU A 174 -12.02 10.56 -8.35
CA LEU A 174 -12.28 10.38 -6.92
C LEU A 174 -13.73 10.71 -6.56
N ASN A 175 -14.22 11.87 -7.01
CA ASN A 175 -15.59 12.32 -6.71
C ASN A 175 -16.62 11.32 -7.25
N HIS A 176 -16.45 10.84 -8.48
CA HIS A 176 -17.37 9.87 -9.07
C HIS A 176 -17.34 8.52 -8.32
N LEU A 177 -16.15 8.01 -7.97
CA LEU A 177 -16.01 6.76 -7.21
C LEU A 177 -16.62 6.86 -5.81
N GLN A 178 -16.56 8.04 -5.18
CA GLN A 178 -17.24 8.32 -3.90
C GLN A 178 -18.77 8.30 -4.05
N GLN A 179 -19.31 8.94 -5.10
CA GLN A 179 -20.75 8.91 -5.38
C GLN A 179 -21.24 7.48 -5.69
N LEU A 180 -20.46 6.70 -6.44
CA LEU A 180 -20.74 5.28 -6.73
C LEU A 180 -20.93 4.45 -5.45
N ALA A 181 -20.33 4.85 -4.32
CA ALA A 181 -20.47 4.13 -3.05
C ALA A 181 -21.92 4.09 -2.54
N GLY A 182 -22.70 5.15 -2.82
CA GLY A 182 -24.12 5.28 -2.47
C GLY A 182 -25.09 4.76 -3.54
N ALA A 183 -24.63 4.54 -4.78
CA ALA A 183 -25.50 4.13 -5.88
C ALA A 183 -26.13 2.73 -5.68
N ALA A 184 -27.43 2.63 -5.93
CA ALA A 184 -28.22 1.39 -5.84
C ALA A 184 -28.03 0.49 -7.08
N ILE A 185 -26.84 -0.10 -7.22
CA ILE A 185 -26.49 -1.00 -8.32
C ILE A 185 -26.13 -2.41 -7.84
N SER A 186 -26.31 -3.40 -8.72
CA SER A 186 -25.93 -4.79 -8.45
C SER A 186 -24.40 -4.92 -8.28
N GLN A 187 -23.96 -5.98 -7.59
CA GLN A 187 -22.52 -6.24 -7.40
C GLN A 187 -21.79 -6.48 -8.73
N HIS A 188 -22.43 -7.19 -9.65
CA HIS A 188 -21.89 -7.44 -10.98
C HIS A 188 -21.75 -6.14 -11.78
N GLN A 189 -22.77 -5.29 -11.77
CA GLN A 189 -22.70 -3.99 -12.45
C GLN A 189 -21.60 -3.11 -11.84
N ARG A 190 -21.50 -3.08 -10.50
CA ARG A 190 -20.43 -2.37 -9.80
C ARG A 190 -19.05 -2.87 -10.23
N LEU A 191 -18.86 -4.19 -10.32
CA LEU A 191 -17.61 -4.77 -10.80
C LEU A 191 -17.27 -4.33 -12.24
N LEU A 192 -18.23 -4.41 -13.16
CA LEU A 192 -18.04 -3.96 -14.55
C LEU A 192 -17.63 -2.49 -14.65
N ILE A 193 -18.20 -1.65 -13.78
CA ILE A 193 -17.87 -0.23 -13.67
C ILE A 193 -16.43 -0.04 -13.19
N LEU A 194 -16.05 -0.65 -12.07
CA LEU A 194 -14.72 -0.50 -11.46
C LEU A 194 -13.60 -0.90 -12.42
N GLU A 195 -13.82 -1.93 -13.23
CA GLU A 195 -12.88 -2.41 -14.24
C GLU A 195 -12.57 -1.37 -15.32
N LYS A 196 -13.44 -0.37 -15.53
CA LYS A 196 -13.15 0.74 -16.46
C LYS A 196 -12.19 1.78 -15.87
N TYR A 197 -12.14 1.93 -14.55
CA TYR A 197 -11.25 2.89 -13.88
C TYR A 197 -9.81 2.40 -13.84
N LEU A 198 -9.60 1.09 -13.71
CA LEU A 198 -8.27 0.52 -13.45
C LEU A 198 -7.22 0.88 -14.50
N PRO A 199 -7.48 0.85 -15.83
CA PRO A 199 -6.49 1.28 -16.82
C PRO A 199 -6.04 2.73 -16.64
N VAL A 200 -6.99 3.63 -16.32
CA VAL A 200 -6.70 5.06 -16.09
C VAL A 200 -5.88 5.25 -14.81
N LEU A 201 -6.21 4.52 -13.75
CA LEU A 201 -5.45 4.56 -12.49
C LEU A 201 -4.04 3.97 -12.65
N ALA A 202 -3.91 2.88 -13.41
CA ALA A 202 -2.61 2.27 -13.73
C ALA A 202 -1.73 3.25 -14.51
N ASP A 203 -2.29 3.96 -15.49
CA ASP A 203 -1.56 4.95 -16.27
C ASP A 203 -1.06 6.12 -15.40
N LEU A 204 -1.93 6.66 -14.55
CA LEU A 204 -1.58 7.71 -13.59
C LEU A 204 -0.57 7.26 -12.52
N LEU A 205 -0.42 5.97 -12.26
CA LEU A 205 0.51 5.45 -11.25
C LEU A 205 1.85 5.00 -11.84
N LEU A 206 1.80 4.27 -12.95
CA LEU A 206 2.92 3.49 -13.48
C LEU A 206 3.60 4.15 -14.69
N ASN A 207 2.86 4.87 -15.53
CA ASN A 207 3.33 5.35 -16.82
C ASN A 207 3.67 6.85 -16.85
N ARG A 208 3.83 7.48 -15.68
CA ARG A 208 4.14 8.91 -15.61
C ARG A 208 5.54 9.21 -16.15
N ASN A 209 5.64 10.23 -17.01
CA ASN A 209 6.92 10.66 -17.57
C ASN A 209 7.84 11.21 -16.46
N PRO A 210 9.09 10.70 -16.32
CA PRO A 210 10.06 11.18 -15.33
C PRO A 210 10.34 12.69 -15.39
N ALA A 211 10.35 13.29 -16.60
CA ALA A 211 10.57 14.72 -16.77
C ALA A 211 9.40 15.54 -16.19
N VAL A 212 8.16 15.08 -16.40
CA VAL A 212 6.95 15.71 -15.84
C VAL A 212 6.94 15.61 -14.31
N LEU A 213 7.27 14.43 -13.77
CA LEU A 213 7.39 14.23 -12.32
C LEU A 213 8.38 15.21 -11.67
N LYS A 214 9.51 15.51 -12.33
CA LYS A 214 10.49 16.47 -11.81
C LYS A 214 9.94 17.90 -11.81
N THR A 215 9.27 18.32 -12.88
CA THR A 215 8.68 19.67 -12.99
C THR A 215 7.58 19.86 -11.95
N GLU A 216 6.72 18.87 -11.77
CA GLU A 216 5.64 18.93 -10.78
C GLU A 216 6.18 18.88 -9.34
N ALA A 217 7.24 18.12 -9.07
CA ALA A 217 7.86 18.09 -7.74
C ALA A 217 8.36 19.48 -7.30
N LYS A 218 8.68 20.37 -8.25
CA LYS A 218 9.02 21.78 -7.95
C LYS A 218 7.79 22.63 -7.61
N GLN A 219 6.60 22.26 -8.10
CA GLN A 219 5.31 22.95 -7.87
C GLN A 219 4.62 22.47 -6.58
N ASN A 220 5.42 22.31 -5.51
CA ASN A 220 5.20 21.49 -4.31
C ASN A 220 3.73 21.22 -3.92
N GLU A 221 2.88 22.25 -3.76
CA GLU A 221 1.50 22.07 -3.26
C GLU A 221 0.56 21.31 -4.21
N GLN A 222 0.53 21.67 -5.49
CA GLN A 222 -0.36 21.01 -6.47
C GLN A 222 0.04 19.55 -6.64
N PHE A 223 1.34 19.28 -6.69
CA PHE A 223 1.84 17.92 -6.74
C PHE A 223 1.49 17.13 -5.48
N GLN A 224 1.69 17.66 -4.27
CA GLN A 224 1.25 16.95 -3.06
C GLN A 224 -0.27 16.69 -3.06
N LYS A 225 -1.08 17.62 -3.58
CA LYS A 225 -2.53 17.44 -3.73
C LYS A 225 -2.86 16.27 -4.67
N PHE A 226 -2.29 16.25 -5.88
CA PHE A 226 -2.42 15.12 -6.82
C PHE A 226 -2.08 13.79 -6.14
N GLN A 227 -0.94 13.78 -5.46
CA GLN A 227 -0.35 12.61 -4.81
C GLN A 227 -1.27 12.04 -3.72
N ASN A 228 -1.84 12.91 -2.88
CA ASN A 228 -2.79 12.52 -1.85
C ASN A 228 -4.13 12.05 -2.47
N GLN A 229 -4.64 12.74 -3.50
CA GLN A 229 -5.87 12.35 -4.18
C GLN A 229 -5.73 11.02 -4.94
N LEU A 230 -4.56 10.70 -5.49
CA LEU A 230 -4.32 9.41 -6.11
C LEU A 230 -4.38 8.28 -5.08
N ILE A 231 -3.73 8.44 -3.92
CA ILE A 231 -3.82 7.47 -2.83
C ILE A 231 -5.28 7.27 -2.42
N GLN A 232 -6.01 8.36 -2.16
CA GLN A 232 -7.41 8.29 -1.78
C GLN A 232 -8.29 7.61 -2.84
N THR A 233 -8.02 7.87 -4.13
CA THR A 233 -8.72 7.21 -5.23
C THR A 233 -8.45 5.70 -5.24
N LEU A 234 -7.21 5.27 -5.01
CA LEU A 234 -6.83 3.86 -4.91
C LEU A 234 -7.52 3.18 -3.70
N GLU A 235 -7.56 3.85 -2.56
CA GLU A 235 -8.25 3.39 -1.35
C GLU A 235 -9.75 3.21 -1.58
N VAL A 236 -10.44 4.24 -2.11
CA VAL A 236 -11.88 4.17 -2.41
C VAL A 236 -12.18 3.05 -3.41
N THR A 237 -11.34 2.91 -4.45
CA THR A 237 -11.47 1.83 -5.43
C THR A 237 -11.31 0.46 -4.77
N SER A 238 -10.30 0.30 -3.90
CA SER A 238 -10.04 -0.91 -3.12
C SER A 238 -11.25 -1.28 -2.26
N HIS A 239 -11.84 -0.30 -1.58
CA HIS A 239 -13.03 -0.51 -0.75
C HIS A 239 -14.22 -1.04 -1.54
N HIS A 240 -14.41 -0.64 -2.80
CA HIS A 240 -15.49 -1.20 -3.61
C HIS A 240 -15.32 -2.70 -3.89
N TYR A 241 -14.12 -3.15 -4.25
CA TYR A 241 -13.84 -4.58 -4.42
C TYR A 241 -13.99 -5.34 -3.11
N MET A 242 -13.48 -4.75 -2.03
CA MET A 242 -13.56 -5.30 -0.69
C MET A 242 -15.02 -5.47 -0.22
N ARG A 243 -15.94 -4.54 -0.52
CA ARG A 243 -17.39 -4.68 -0.25
C ARG A 243 -18.03 -5.84 -0.99
N ILE A 244 -17.61 -6.11 -2.24
CA ILE A 244 -18.11 -7.25 -3.02
C ILE A 244 -17.61 -8.54 -2.37
N ALA A 245 -16.31 -8.61 -2.05
CA ALA A 245 -15.69 -9.74 -1.36
C ALA A 245 -16.31 -10.01 0.02
N GLN A 246 -16.56 -8.96 0.82
CA GLN A 246 -17.15 -9.06 2.15
C GLN A 246 -18.53 -9.74 2.13
N ARG A 247 -19.38 -9.37 1.17
CA ARG A 247 -20.70 -9.98 1.02
C ARG A 247 -20.62 -11.45 0.62
N ALA A 248 -19.67 -11.82 -0.23
CA ALA A 248 -19.44 -13.22 -0.60
C ALA A 248 -18.92 -14.03 0.61
N TYR A 249 -17.96 -13.47 1.35
CA TYR A 249 -17.41 -14.05 2.57
C TYR A 249 -18.48 -14.27 3.65
N GLN A 250 -19.29 -13.26 3.94
CA GLN A 250 -20.39 -13.35 4.92
C GLN A 250 -21.48 -14.34 4.52
N ALA A 251 -21.63 -14.62 3.23
CA ALA A 251 -22.54 -15.64 2.72
C ALA A 251 -21.94 -17.05 2.72
N GLY A 252 -20.72 -17.24 3.24
CA GLY A 252 -20.02 -18.53 3.27
C GLY A 252 -19.58 -19.01 1.89
N ARG A 253 -19.44 -18.11 0.91
CA ARG A 253 -18.92 -18.47 -0.41
C ARG A 253 -17.41 -18.67 -0.34
N ARG A 254 -16.89 -19.50 -1.25
CA ARG A 254 -15.47 -19.79 -1.37
C ARG A 254 -14.91 -19.28 -2.71
N PRO A 255 -13.66 -18.82 -2.77
CA PRO A 255 -13.10 -18.29 -4.02
C PRO A 255 -12.96 -19.36 -5.10
N ASP A 256 -12.75 -20.65 -4.75
CA ASP A 256 -12.69 -21.74 -5.73
C ASP A 256 -14.04 -22.08 -6.39
N LYS A 257 -15.15 -21.58 -5.82
CA LYS A 257 -16.53 -21.82 -6.31
C LYS A 257 -17.24 -20.57 -6.79
N ASP A 258 -16.75 -19.38 -6.44
CA ASP A 258 -17.32 -18.10 -6.85
C ASP A 258 -16.25 -17.28 -7.58
N PRO A 259 -16.28 -17.26 -8.93
CA PRO A 259 -15.28 -16.54 -9.72
C PRO A 259 -15.29 -15.03 -9.47
N ILE A 260 -16.45 -14.43 -9.18
CA ILE A 260 -16.54 -13.00 -8.86
C ILE A 260 -15.85 -12.73 -7.52
N TYR A 261 -16.03 -13.61 -6.55
CA TYR A 261 -15.37 -13.49 -5.26
C TYR A 261 -13.85 -13.59 -5.40
N HIS A 262 -13.33 -14.64 -6.07
CA HIS A 262 -11.90 -14.80 -6.33
C HIS A 262 -11.32 -13.58 -7.07
N TYR A 263 -12.03 -13.10 -8.10
CA TYR A 263 -11.63 -11.91 -8.86
C TYR A 263 -11.50 -10.67 -7.97
N CYS A 264 -12.47 -10.44 -7.09
CA CYS A 264 -12.44 -9.30 -6.17
C CYS A 264 -11.32 -9.42 -5.13
N LEU A 265 -10.95 -10.62 -4.69
CA LEU A 265 -9.79 -10.82 -3.81
C LEU A 265 -8.48 -10.43 -4.52
N ASN A 266 -8.30 -10.85 -5.78
CA ASN A 266 -7.09 -10.52 -6.55
C ASN A 266 -7.01 -9.02 -6.87
N ARG A 267 -8.13 -8.39 -7.27
CA ARG A 267 -8.18 -6.92 -7.48
C ARG A 267 -7.96 -6.13 -6.19
N TRP A 268 -8.52 -6.59 -5.07
CA TRP A 268 -8.26 -5.97 -3.77
C TRP A 268 -6.76 -5.98 -3.46
N GLY A 269 -6.11 -7.14 -3.52
CA GLY A 269 -4.67 -7.20 -3.27
C GLY A 269 -3.82 -6.43 -4.28
N GLN A 270 -4.24 -6.33 -5.55
CA GLN A 270 -3.57 -5.45 -6.53
C GLN A 270 -3.60 -3.99 -6.10
N LEU A 271 -4.76 -3.51 -5.66
CA LEU A 271 -4.92 -2.12 -5.22
C LEU A 271 -4.18 -1.86 -3.90
N LEU A 272 -4.05 -2.85 -3.01
CA LEU A 272 -3.15 -2.77 -1.86
C LEU A 272 -1.69 -2.63 -2.32
N GLY A 273 -1.27 -3.44 -3.29
CA GLY A 273 0.06 -3.35 -3.91
C GLY A 273 0.35 -1.99 -4.52
N TRP A 274 -0.63 -1.40 -5.21
CA TRP A 274 -0.52 -0.06 -5.78
C TRP A 274 -0.43 1.05 -4.72
N GLN A 275 -1.16 0.92 -3.61
CA GLN A 275 -1.03 1.85 -2.48
C GLN A 275 0.37 1.76 -1.83
N ILE A 276 0.90 0.55 -1.65
CA ILE A 276 2.26 0.32 -1.15
C ILE A 276 3.30 0.92 -2.12
N LEU A 277 3.17 0.64 -3.42
CA LEU A 277 4.03 1.20 -4.46
C LEU A 277 4.01 2.74 -4.43
N LYS A 278 2.82 3.32 -4.24
CA LYS A 278 2.65 4.76 -4.16
C LYS A 278 3.34 5.36 -2.93
N ALA A 279 3.23 4.70 -1.78
CA ALA A 279 3.96 5.10 -0.57
C ALA A 279 5.48 5.09 -0.83
N TYR A 280 6.00 4.04 -1.47
CA TYR A 280 7.41 3.96 -1.86
C TYR A 280 7.84 5.07 -2.82
N GLN A 281 7.06 5.38 -3.85
CA GLN A 281 7.32 6.51 -4.75
C GLN A 281 7.40 7.87 -4.03
N GLN A 282 6.72 8.00 -2.88
CA GLN A 282 6.74 9.19 -2.05
C GLN A 282 7.77 9.12 -0.91
N PHE A 283 8.61 8.09 -0.91
CA PHE A 283 9.54 7.79 0.18
C PHE A 283 8.85 7.68 1.54
N ARG A 284 7.62 7.18 1.61
CA ARG A 284 6.88 6.98 2.86
C ARG A 284 6.82 5.51 3.23
N GLN A 285 6.64 5.24 4.52
CA GLN A 285 6.22 3.92 4.96
C GLN A 285 4.84 3.60 4.35
N PRO A 286 4.60 2.34 3.93
CA PRO A 286 3.26 1.92 3.59
C PRO A 286 2.28 2.24 4.72
N PRO A 287 1.02 2.61 4.40
CA PRO A 287 0.00 2.77 5.42
C PRO A 287 -0.10 1.51 6.29
N LYS A 288 -0.37 1.72 7.59
CA LYS A 288 -0.46 0.62 8.56
C LYS A 288 -1.48 -0.41 8.10
N LEU A 289 -1.17 -1.67 8.37
CA LEU A 289 -1.96 -2.88 8.10
C LEU A 289 -2.05 -3.31 6.63
N LEU A 290 -1.59 -2.54 5.64
CA LEU A 290 -1.72 -2.94 4.23
C LEU A 290 -0.90 -4.19 3.91
N ILE A 291 0.31 -4.32 4.48
CA ILE A 291 1.16 -5.50 4.27
C ILE A 291 0.53 -6.70 4.97
N LYS A 292 0.02 -6.51 6.18
CA LYS A 292 -0.72 -7.55 6.91
C LYS A 292 -1.96 -8.03 6.13
N GLN A 293 -2.70 -7.12 5.49
CA GLN A 293 -3.84 -7.48 4.65
C GLN A 293 -3.42 -8.30 3.42
N LEU A 294 -2.28 -7.97 2.79
CA LEU A 294 -1.71 -8.81 1.73
C LEU A 294 -1.36 -10.21 2.24
N HIS A 295 -0.72 -10.32 3.40
CA HIS A 295 -0.41 -11.61 4.01
C HIS A 295 -1.66 -12.42 4.33
N GLN A 296 -2.71 -11.75 4.80
CA GLN A 296 -3.98 -12.40 5.08
C GLN A 296 -4.65 -12.93 3.80
N LEU A 297 -4.65 -12.15 2.72
CA LEU A 297 -5.13 -12.59 1.42
C LEU A 297 -4.32 -13.77 0.88
N TYR A 298 -3.00 -13.73 1.05
CA TYR A 298 -2.11 -14.83 0.69
C TYR A 298 -2.49 -16.12 1.41
N LEU A 299 -2.60 -16.08 2.75
CA LEU A 299 -2.98 -17.26 3.55
C LEU A 299 -4.39 -17.75 3.23
N TYR A 300 -5.33 -16.84 3.01
CA TYR A 300 -6.72 -17.19 2.69
C TYR A 300 -6.80 -17.93 1.34
N GLN A 301 -6.09 -17.44 0.33
CA GLN A 301 -6.07 -18.07 -0.99
C GLN A 301 -5.19 -19.33 -1.03
N GLU A 302 -4.14 -19.42 -0.22
CA GLU A 302 -3.37 -20.65 0.01
C GLU A 302 -4.28 -21.75 0.55
N ALA A 303 -5.05 -21.47 1.61
CA ALA A 303 -5.95 -22.44 2.23
C ALA A 303 -7.18 -22.79 1.37
N ALA A 304 -7.55 -21.93 0.43
CA ALA A 304 -8.67 -22.16 -0.50
C ALA A 304 -8.25 -22.82 -1.82
N ASP A 305 -6.96 -23.14 -1.99
CA ASP A 305 -6.37 -23.70 -3.22
C ASP A 305 -6.51 -22.79 -4.46
N THR A 306 -6.69 -21.47 -4.27
CA THR A 306 -6.81 -20.50 -5.38
C THR A 306 -5.58 -19.64 -5.59
N LEU A 307 -4.59 -19.70 -4.69
CA LEU A 307 -3.38 -18.86 -4.72
C LEU A 307 -2.66 -18.82 -6.08
N HIS A 308 -2.56 -19.98 -6.75
CA HIS A 308 -1.90 -20.15 -8.05
C HIS A 308 -2.88 -20.24 -9.23
N GLN A 309 -4.17 -19.95 -9.00
CA GLN A 309 -5.19 -19.98 -10.05
C GLN A 309 -5.43 -18.58 -10.59
N PRO A 310 -5.55 -18.40 -11.92
CA PRO A 310 -5.99 -17.13 -12.48
C PRO A 310 -7.46 -16.87 -12.11
N ALA A 311 -7.81 -15.62 -11.83
CA ALA A 311 -9.20 -15.25 -11.61
C ALA A 311 -9.88 -14.90 -12.94
N VAL A 312 -10.95 -15.64 -13.28
CA VAL A 312 -11.64 -15.54 -14.56
C VAL A 312 -13.13 -15.25 -14.33
N VAL A 313 -13.60 -14.11 -14.83
CA VAL A 313 -15.02 -13.74 -14.80
C VAL A 313 -15.46 -13.49 -16.24
N LYS A 314 -16.57 -14.10 -16.66
CA LYS A 314 -17.15 -13.87 -17.99
C LYS A 314 -17.36 -12.37 -18.20
N SER A 315 -16.99 -11.84 -19.37
CA SER A 315 -17.04 -10.41 -19.76
C SER A 315 -15.96 -9.49 -19.18
N LEU A 316 -15.01 -10.02 -18.40
CA LEU A 316 -13.88 -9.26 -17.86
C LEU A 316 -12.55 -9.83 -18.34
N GLN A 317 -11.49 -9.01 -18.21
CA GLN A 317 -10.12 -9.45 -18.46
C GLN A 317 -9.68 -10.46 -17.39
N ASN A 318 -9.02 -11.54 -17.82
CA ASN A 318 -8.43 -12.52 -16.92
C ASN A 318 -7.31 -11.89 -16.09
N LEU A 319 -7.29 -12.18 -14.79
CA LEU A 319 -6.21 -11.74 -13.90
C LEU A 319 -5.15 -12.83 -13.79
N THR A 320 -3.92 -12.40 -13.55
CA THR A 320 -2.87 -13.27 -13.06
C THR A 320 -3.26 -13.88 -11.71
N ASP A 321 -2.60 -14.99 -11.37
CA ASP A 321 -2.76 -15.61 -10.07
C ASP A 321 -2.26 -14.68 -8.95
N TYR A 322 -2.81 -14.85 -7.75
CA TYR A 322 -2.50 -13.99 -6.62
C TYR A 322 -1.05 -14.13 -6.16
N HIS A 323 -0.47 -15.32 -6.31
CA HIS A 323 0.92 -15.57 -5.93
C HIS A 323 1.89 -14.65 -6.67
N ARG A 324 1.75 -14.49 -8.00
CA ARG A 324 2.59 -13.57 -8.77
C ARG A 324 2.47 -12.14 -8.26
N LEU A 325 1.24 -11.67 -8.06
CA LEU A 325 0.98 -10.33 -7.57
C LEU A 325 1.63 -10.08 -6.19
N TYR A 326 1.42 -11.03 -5.28
CA TYR A 326 1.99 -10.98 -3.95
C TYR A 326 3.52 -10.96 -3.99
N CYS A 327 4.14 -11.84 -4.78
CA CYS A 327 5.59 -11.89 -4.94
C CYS A 327 6.16 -10.59 -5.54
N GLN A 328 5.50 -9.99 -6.52
CA GLN A 328 5.91 -8.71 -7.11
C GLN A 328 6.00 -7.61 -6.05
N ILE A 329 4.99 -7.51 -5.19
CA ILE A 329 4.94 -6.49 -4.13
C ILE A 329 6.05 -6.74 -3.10
N LEU A 330 6.23 -7.99 -2.67
CA LEU A 330 7.28 -8.34 -1.71
C LEU A 330 8.69 -8.07 -2.26
N LEU A 331 8.96 -8.47 -3.51
CA LEU A 331 10.22 -8.18 -4.19
C LEU A 331 10.47 -6.68 -4.29
N THR A 332 9.43 -5.89 -4.58
CA THR A 332 9.56 -4.42 -4.67
C THR A 332 9.96 -3.85 -3.32
N GLY A 333 9.42 -4.36 -2.20
CA GLY A 333 9.87 -3.99 -0.86
C GLY A 333 11.32 -4.42 -0.58
N LEU A 334 11.69 -5.65 -0.97
CA LEU A 334 13.05 -6.19 -0.80
C LEU A 334 14.10 -5.50 -1.69
N ALA A 335 13.67 -4.86 -2.77
CA ALA A 335 14.52 -4.02 -3.61
C ALA A 335 14.93 -2.69 -2.91
N ASP A 336 14.48 -2.45 -1.67
CA ASP A 336 14.74 -1.26 -0.87
C ASP A 336 14.45 0.03 -1.65
N PRO A 337 13.16 0.30 -1.93
CA PRO A 337 12.75 1.39 -2.82
C PRO A 337 13.16 2.76 -2.28
N TYR A 338 13.41 2.88 -0.98
CA TYR A 338 13.94 4.08 -0.33
C TYR A 338 15.35 4.45 -0.75
N ARG A 339 16.06 3.61 -1.49
CA ARG A 339 17.38 3.91 -2.11
C ARG A 339 17.29 4.26 -3.58
N LEU A 340 16.14 4.03 -4.20
CA LEU A 340 15.92 4.25 -5.62
C LEU A 340 15.32 5.64 -5.84
N PRO A 341 15.63 6.32 -6.95
CA PRO A 341 14.89 7.53 -7.30
C PRO A 341 13.43 7.17 -7.62
N ALA A 342 12.49 8.08 -7.35
CA ALA A 342 11.05 7.80 -7.43
C ALA A 342 10.60 7.21 -8.77
N HIS A 343 11.19 7.67 -9.88
CA HIS A 343 10.88 7.17 -11.22
C HIS A 343 11.40 5.74 -11.49
N ALA A 344 12.47 5.31 -10.81
CA ALA A 344 13.00 3.96 -10.94
C ALA A 344 12.14 2.95 -10.17
N ILE A 345 11.41 3.37 -9.13
CA ILE A 345 10.52 2.51 -8.34
C ILE A 345 9.40 1.91 -9.20
N SER A 346 8.78 2.66 -10.10
CA SER A 346 7.77 2.11 -11.01
C SER A 346 8.37 1.13 -12.02
N ARG A 347 9.54 1.46 -12.56
CA ARG A 347 10.23 0.63 -13.55
C ARG A 347 10.66 -0.70 -12.95
N ILE A 348 11.23 -0.68 -11.74
CA ILE A 348 11.62 -1.91 -11.06
C ILE A 348 10.38 -2.73 -10.69
N TYR A 349 9.29 -2.11 -10.24
CA TYR A 349 8.03 -2.80 -9.98
C TYR A 349 7.51 -3.53 -11.22
N GLN A 350 7.46 -2.85 -12.38
CA GLN A 350 7.03 -3.45 -13.65
C GLN A 350 7.99 -4.57 -14.11
N TYR A 351 9.29 -4.33 -14.01
CA TYR A 351 10.31 -5.34 -14.37
C TYR A 351 10.17 -6.62 -13.54
N LEU A 352 10.00 -6.46 -12.22
CA LEU A 352 9.90 -7.57 -11.28
C LEU A 352 8.70 -8.49 -11.57
N GLU A 353 7.64 -7.99 -12.20
CA GLU A 353 6.48 -8.80 -12.63
C GLU A 353 6.90 -10.00 -13.48
N SER A 354 7.75 -9.75 -14.47
CA SER A 354 8.23 -10.74 -15.43
C SER A 354 9.05 -11.86 -14.79
N LEU A 355 9.58 -11.61 -13.59
CA LEU A 355 10.47 -12.52 -12.88
C LEU A 355 9.78 -13.25 -11.71
N THR A 356 8.56 -12.85 -11.34
CA THR A 356 7.78 -13.53 -10.30
C THR A 356 7.54 -15.02 -10.51
N PRO A 357 7.48 -15.59 -11.74
CA PRO A 357 7.32 -17.04 -11.92
C PRO A 357 8.46 -17.88 -11.34
N ASN A 358 9.63 -17.28 -11.09
CA ASN A 358 10.82 -17.98 -10.58
C ASN A 358 10.98 -17.85 -9.06
N ILE A 359 9.93 -17.46 -8.36
CA ILE A 359 9.90 -17.36 -6.90
C ILE A 359 9.07 -18.48 -6.34
N SER A 360 9.59 -19.10 -5.29
CA SER A 360 8.87 -20.14 -4.56
C SER A 360 8.43 -19.60 -3.20
N THR A 361 7.17 -19.84 -2.84
CA THR A 361 6.65 -19.57 -1.51
C THR A 361 6.01 -20.81 -0.92
N GLY A 362 5.95 -20.91 0.41
CA GLY A 362 5.27 -22.00 1.08
C GLY A 362 5.65 -22.14 2.55
N LYS A 363 5.20 -23.21 3.18
CA LYS A 363 5.56 -23.51 4.58
C LYS A 363 7.07 -23.68 4.73
N LEU A 364 7.61 -23.26 5.88
CA LEU A 364 9.03 -23.44 6.18
C LEU A 364 9.38 -24.95 6.22
N PRO A 365 10.31 -25.42 5.35
CA PRO A 365 10.75 -26.81 5.42
C PRO A 365 11.54 -27.05 6.71
N ALA A 366 11.52 -28.28 7.23
CA ALA A 366 12.20 -28.63 8.48
C ALA A 366 13.70 -28.25 8.46
N SER A 367 14.35 -28.39 7.30
CA SER A 367 15.73 -27.99 7.09
C SER A 367 15.98 -26.48 7.27
N ALA A 368 15.06 -25.62 6.84
CA ALA A 368 15.21 -24.17 7.01
C ALA A 368 15.01 -23.71 8.46
N LYS A 369 14.24 -24.47 9.24
CA LYS A 369 13.97 -24.17 10.65
C LYS A 369 15.20 -24.34 11.54
N SER A 370 16.04 -25.33 11.26
CA SER A 370 17.24 -25.65 12.05
C SER A 370 18.55 -25.12 11.45
N GLN A 371 18.55 -24.66 10.18
CA GLN A 371 19.77 -24.21 9.51
C GLN A 371 20.42 -23.00 10.19
N THR A 372 21.71 -23.08 10.49
CA THR A 372 22.49 -21.98 11.08
C THR A 372 23.47 -21.35 10.08
N SER A 373 23.83 -22.05 9.00
CA SER A 373 24.75 -21.54 8.00
C SER A 373 24.14 -20.39 7.20
N SER A 374 24.74 -19.20 7.29
CA SER A 374 24.31 -17.99 6.58
C SER A 374 24.35 -18.17 5.05
N SER A 375 25.36 -18.86 4.53
CA SER A 375 25.51 -19.14 3.09
C SER A 375 24.33 -19.96 2.52
N LEU A 376 23.82 -20.94 3.27
CA LEU A 376 22.70 -21.80 2.86
C LEU A 376 21.32 -21.11 3.01
N LEU A 377 21.30 -19.97 3.71
CA LEU A 377 20.14 -19.10 3.91
C LEU A 377 20.16 -17.86 2.98
N GLN A 378 21.21 -17.70 2.18
CA GLN A 378 21.29 -16.61 1.21
C GLN A 378 20.10 -16.69 0.25
N GLY A 379 19.50 -15.55 -0.11
CA GLY A 379 18.33 -15.51 -1.00
C GLY A 379 17.04 -16.13 -0.40
N LYS A 380 17.05 -16.51 0.88
CA LYS A 380 15.87 -16.99 1.58
C LYS A 380 15.39 -15.95 2.57
N PHE A 381 14.10 -15.65 2.50
CA PHE A 381 13.43 -14.71 3.37
C PHE A 381 12.26 -15.40 4.07
N ILE A 382 11.91 -14.90 5.25
CA ILE A 382 10.82 -15.39 6.08
C ILE A 382 9.73 -14.33 6.08
N ILE A 383 8.56 -14.73 5.62
CA ILE A 383 7.34 -13.95 5.77
C ILE A 383 6.73 -14.33 7.12
N ASP A 384 6.53 -13.34 7.96
CA ASP A 384 5.64 -13.46 9.11
C ASP A 384 4.26 -12.92 8.71
N CYS A 385 3.32 -13.85 8.48
CA CYS A 385 2.00 -13.49 7.99
C CYS A 385 1.10 -12.82 9.04
N GLU A 386 1.49 -12.78 10.33
CA GLU A 386 0.72 -12.12 11.38
C GLU A 386 1.11 -10.65 11.57
N ASN A 387 2.30 -10.28 11.08
CA ASN A 387 2.90 -8.96 11.23
C ASN A 387 2.72 -8.08 9.98
N ASP A 388 2.60 -6.78 10.20
CA ASP A 388 2.52 -5.78 9.12
C ASP A 388 3.93 -5.39 8.64
N ALA A 389 4.67 -6.39 8.16
CA ALA A 389 6.08 -6.25 7.82
C ALA A 389 6.45 -7.03 6.55
N LEU A 390 7.45 -6.51 5.84
CA LEU A 390 8.07 -7.20 4.71
C LEU A 390 8.83 -8.45 5.17
N PRO A 391 9.16 -9.37 4.24
CA PRO A 391 9.95 -10.55 4.55
C PRO A 391 11.32 -10.17 5.12
N VAL A 392 11.74 -10.88 6.15
CA VAL A 392 13.05 -10.69 6.77
C VAL A 392 14.00 -11.77 6.28
N ALA A 393 15.27 -11.42 6.07
CA ALA A 393 16.31 -12.38 5.74
C ALA A 393 16.33 -13.56 6.73
N ALA A 394 16.29 -14.80 6.24
CA ALA A 394 16.24 -15.98 7.10
C ALA A 394 17.47 -16.09 8.02
N ALA A 395 18.62 -15.58 7.57
CA ALA A 395 19.85 -15.51 8.37
C ALA A 395 19.75 -14.57 9.58
N LEU A 396 18.86 -13.56 9.54
CA LEU A 396 18.67 -12.60 10.64
C LEU A 396 17.67 -13.08 11.69
N LEU A 397 16.85 -14.09 11.37
CA LEU A 397 15.83 -14.58 12.29
C LEU A 397 16.39 -15.73 13.16
N PRO A 398 16.34 -15.65 14.49
CA PRO A 398 16.76 -16.75 15.38
C PRO A 398 16.02 -18.06 15.08
N THR A 399 16.71 -19.20 15.17
CA THR A 399 16.13 -20.53 14.91
C THR A 399 14.92 -20.85 15.77
N ALA A 400 14.90 -20.39 17.03
CA ALA A 400 13.75 -20.52 17.92
C ALA A 400 12.48 -19.86 17.37
N GLN A 401 12.62 -18.68 16.74
CA GLN A 401 11.48 -17.95 16.17
C GLN A 401 10.96 -18.61 14.89
N ARG A 402 11.82 -19.32 14.14
CA ARG A 402 11.46 -20.00 12.87
C ARG A 402 10.50 -21.19 13.02
N GLN A 403 10.11 -21.55 14.24
CA GLN A 403 9.22 -22.70 14.48
C GLN A 403 7.73 -22.37 14.32
N ALA A 404 7.36 -21.08 14.29
CA ALA A 404 5.97 -20.66 14.26
C ALA A 404 5.23 -21.08 12.98
N ALA A 405 3.94 -21.43 13.12
CA ALA A 405 3.12 -22.00 12.03
C ALA A 405 2.65 -20.96 10.99
N HIS A 406 2.59 -19.69 11.37
CA HIS A 406 2.24 -18.58 10.47
C HIS A 406 3.39 -18.16 9.56
N LEU A 407 4.60 -18.69 9.75
CA LEU A 407 5.75 -18.34 8.93
C LEU A 407 5.68 -19.02 7.56
N ARG A 408 6.08 -18.27 6.52
CA ARG A 408 6.26 -18.77 5.16
C ARG A 408 7.66 -18.47 4.67
N LEU A 409 8.21 -19.39 3.88
CA LEU A 409 9.45 -19.20 3.16
C LEU A 409 9.14 -18.40 1.90
N PHE A 410 9.99 -17.42 1.63
CA PHE A 410 10.03 -16.67 0.39
C PHE A 410 11.42 -16.88 -0.22
N ASP A 411 11.51 -17.78 -1.19
CA ASP A 411 12.77 -18.21 -1.79
C ASP A 411 13.01 -17.47 -3.12
N THR A 412 14.04 -16.62 -3.13
CA THR A 412 14.47 -15.86 -4.31
C THR A 412 15.71 -16.44 -4.97
N GLN A 413 16.22 -17.61 -4.55
CA GLN A 413 17.40 -18.22 -5.18
C GLN A 413 17.22 -18.51 -6.67
N PRO A 414 16.10 -19.11 -7.13
CA PRO A 414 15.95 -19.38 -8.57
C PRO A 414 15.89 -18.07 -9.37
N PHE A 415 15.24 -17.04 -8.80
CA PHE A 415 15.26 -15.67 -9.33
C PHE A 415 16.69 -15.11 -9.45
N ILE A 416 17.52 -15.22 -8.39
CA ILE A 416 18.89 -14.69 -8.37
C ILE A 416 19.74 -15.37 -9.45
N GLN A 417 19.59 -16.69 -9.62
CA GLN A 417 20.30 -17.46 -10.64
C GLN A 417 19.92 -17.00 -12.05
N GLN A 418 18.64 -16.83 -12.32
CA GLN A 418 18.17 -16.31 -13.61
C GLN A 418 18.67 -14.89 -13.87
N LEU A 419 18.64 -14.01 -12.86
CA LEU A 419 19.13 -12.64 -12.99
C LEU A 419 20.62 -12.61 -13.34
N LYS A 420 21.43 -13.46 -12.70
CA LYS A 420 22.86 -13.63 -13.02
C LYS A 420 23.09 -14.08 -14.45
N GLN A 421 22.32 -15.06 -14.92
CA GLN A 421 22.39 -15.53 -16.31
C GLN A 421 22.06 -14.40 -17.28
N THR A 422 20.96 -13.68 -17.08
CA THR A 422 20.57 -12.53 -17.91
C THR A 422 21.67 -11.47 -17.98
N LEU A 423 22.30 -11.15 -16.84
CA LEU A 423 23.42 -10.20 -16.80
C LEU A 423 24.67 -10.68 -17.55
N GLN A 424 24.91 -11.98 -17.61
CA GLN A 424 26.03 -12.57 -18.36
C GLN A 424 25.73 -12.63 -19.87
N THR A 425 24.49 -12.94 -20.27
CA THR A 425 24.14 -13.17 -21.68
C THR A 425 23.70 -11.91 -22.44
N GLN A 426 23.17 -10.89 -21.75
CA GLN A 426 22.49 -9.74 -22.39
C GLN A 426 23.15 -8.38 -22.12
N GLN A 427 24.48 -8.27 -22.14
CA GLN A 427 25.15 -6.96 -22.03
C GLN A 427 24.67 -5.91 -23.06
N ALA A 428 24.02 -6.33 -24.16
CA ALA A 428 23.50 -5.45 -25.22
C ALA A 428 21.96 -5.22 -25.22
N ALA A 429 21.16 -5.90 -24.37
CA ALA A 429 19.68 -5.90 -24.49
C ALA A 429 18.91 -5.54 -23.20
N LEU A 430 19.56 -4.92 -22.22
CA LEU A 430 18.92 -4.45 -20.98
C LEU A 430 18.13 -3.15 -21.23
N GLY A 431 17.00 -3.24 -21.95
CA GLY A 431 16.18 -2.07 -22.30
C GLY A 431 15.33 -1.48 -21.17
N GLN A 432 15.16 -2.18 -20.04
CA GLN A 432 14.19 -1.78 -19.01
C GLN A 432 14.81 -1.10 -17.77
N LEU A 433 16.04 -1.46 -17.37
CA LEU A 433 16.78 -0.85 -16.25
C LEU A 433 18.26 -0.67 -16.61
N PRO A 434 18.96 0.35 -16.09
CA PRO A 434 20.42 0.46 -16.18
C PRO A 434 21.14 -0.70 -15.47
N LEU A 435 22.32 -1.12 -16.00
CA LEU A 435 23.14 -2.23 -15.46
C LEU A 435 23.37 -2.14 -13.95
N GLN A 436 23.67 -0.94 -13.45
CA GLN A 436 23.92 -0.70 -12.03
C GLN A 436 22.70 -1.02 -11.15
N GLN A 437 21.48 -0.73 -11.62
CA GLN A 437 20.27 -1.02 -10.86
C GLN A 437 20.02 -2.53 -10.72
N TYR A 438 20.45 -3.32 -11.71
CA TYR A 438 20.41 -4.79 -11.61
C TYR A 438 21.42 -5.32 -10.60
N GLN A 439 22.65 -4.81 -10.61
CA GLN A 439 23.66 -5.20 -9.63
C GLN A 439 23.20 -4.88 -8.22
N ASP A 440 22.69 -3.66 -7.98
CA ASP A 440 22.17 -3.27 -6.68
C ASP A 440 20.96 -4.15 -6.25
N LEU A 441 20.07 -4.52 -7.18
CA LEU A 441 18.96 -5.44 -6.88
C LEU A 441 19.46 -6.83 -6.50
N LEU A 442 20.43 -7.35 -7.26
CA LEU A 442 21.04 -8.65 -7.03
C LEU A 442 21.71 -8.70 -5.66
N ASP A 443 22.52 -7.71 -5.33
CA ASP A 443 23.21 -7.64 -4.04
C ASP A 443 22.23 -7.54 -2.86
N ARG A 444 21.13 -6.79 -3.01
CA ARG A 444 20.06 -6.71 -2.00
C ARG A 444 19.40 -8.07 -1.76
N LEU A 445 19.02 -8.76 -2.83
CA LEU A 445 18.36 -10.07 -2.73
C LEU A 445 19.31 -11.16 -2.24
N GLN A 446 20.58 -11.05 -2.59
CA GLN A 446 21.65 -11.92 -2.08
C GLN A 446 22.06 -11.59 -0.65
N GLN A 447 21.53 -10.52 -0.04
CA GLN A 447 21.92 -10.09 1.31
C GLN A 447 23.43 -9.85 1.46
N THR A 448 24.16 -9.64 0.35
CA THR A 448 25.59 -9.28 0.36
C THR A 448 25.80 -7.86 0.89
N HIS A 449 24.73 -7.05 0.89
CA HIS A 449 24.69 -5.72 1.49
C HIS A 449 24.40 -5.69 3.00
N LEU A 450 24.33 -6.83 3.70
CA LEU A 450 24.33 -6.79 5.16
C LEU A 450 25.58 -5.99 5.58
N ARG A 451 25.34 -4.83 6.18
CA ARG A 451 26.35 -3.78 6.38
C ARG A 451 27.56 -4.37 7.08
N GLN A 452 28.72 -4.25 6.43
CA GLN A 452 30.00 -4.74 6.96
C GLN A 452 30.57 -3.81 8.04
N THR A 453 30.17 -2.53 8.04
CA THR A 453 30.64 -1.52 9.00
C THR A 453 29.69 -1.36 10.18
N GLN A 454 30.23 -1.52 11.39
CA GLN A 454 29.50 -1.27 12.63
C GLN A 454 29.22 0.23 12.77
N ARG A 455 27.97 0.58 13.06
CA ARG A 455 27.58 1.96 13.33
C ARG A 455 27.82 2.24 14.81
N ASN A 456 28.45 3.37 15.09
CA ASN A 456 28.49 3.88 16.45
C ASN A 456 27.16 4.60 16.70
N PRO A 457 26.25 4.06 17.54
CA PRO A 457 25.14 4.86 18.03
C PRO A 457 25.72 6.07 18.75
N LEU A 458 25.10 7.23 18.55
CA LEU A 458 25.46 8.42 19.30
C LEU A 458 24.68 8.43 20.60
N ASP A 459 25.37 8.66 21.72
CA ASP A 459 24.76 8.72 23.05
C ASP A 459 23.74 9.87 23.16
N SER A 460 23.87 10.90 22.32
CA SER A 460 22.88 11.98 22.18
C SER A 460 22.75 12.44 20.73
N ALA A 461 21.53 12.79 20.34
CA ALA A 461 21.20 13.30 19.02
C ALA A 461 21.79 14.72 18.86
N GLN A 462 22.98 14.82 18.25
CA GLN A 462 23.64 16.10 18.04
C GLN A 462 23.00 16.87 16.87
N PRO A 463 22.67 18.17 17.03
CA PRO A 463 22.08 18.96 15.98
C PRO A 463 23.11 19.28 14.89
N VAL A 464 22.66 19.34 13.64
CA VAL A 464 23.43 19.76 12.47
C VAL A 464 22.63 20.57 11.48
N MET A 465 23.33 21.38 10.72
CA MET A 465 22.81 22.03 9.54
C MET A 465 22.99 21.12 8.32
N VAL A 466 21.95 21.03 7.50
CA VAL A 466 22.01 20.35 6.20
C VAL A 466 21.64 21.33 5.10
N LEU A 467 22.55 21.49 4.15
CA LEU A 467 22.36 22.31 2.94
C LEU A 467 22.10 21.40 1.74
N PHE A 468 21.14 21.78 0.90
CA PHE A 468 20.72 20.97 -0.25
C PHE A 468 21.17 21.59 -1.57
N GLY A 469 21.91 20.83 -2.36
CA GLY A 469 22.32 21.21 -3.70
C GLY A 469 23.51 22.17 -3.75
N LEU A 470 24.14 22.20 -4.92
CA LEU A 470 25.43 22.86 -5.15
C LEU A 470 25.41 24.37 -4.86
N GLN A 471 24.33 25.05 -5.24
CA GLN A 471 24.18 26.50 -5.05
C GLN A 471 24.13 26.90 -3.58
N GLN A 472 23.34 26.20 -2.76
CA GLN A 472 23.23 26.51 -1.33
C GLN A 472 24.55 26.28 -0.60
N ILE A 473 25.24 25.19 -0.95
CA ILE A 473 26.54 24.83 -0.37
C ILE A 473 27.58 25.92 -0.65
N ILE A 474 27.70 26.36 -1.91
CA ILE A 474 28.69 27.39 -2.28
C ILE A 474 28.31 28.77 -1.73
N HIS A 475 27.02 29.12 -1.73
CA HIS A 475 26.56 30.37 -1.14
C HIS A 475 26.91 30.45 0.36
N HIS A 476 26.72 29.36 1.11
CA HIS A 476 27.11 29.30 2.51
C HIS A 476 28.61 29.51 2.72
N GLN A 477 29.44 28.84 1.91
CA GLN A 477 30.90 28.97 1.98
C GLN A 477 31.41 30.37 1.63
N ASN A 478 30.75 31.06 0.69
CA ASN A 478 31.16 32.40 0.27
C ASN A 478 30.72 33.53 1.23
N HIS A 479 29.73 33.29 2.10
CA HIS A 479 29.13 34.33 2.95
C HIS A 479 29.29 34.05 4.46
N ASN A 480 30.27 33.23 4.86
CA ASN A 480 30.62 32.96 6.26
C ASN A 480 29.40 32.74 7.17
N GLY A 481 28.48 31.86 6.76
CA GLY A 481 27.52 31.23 7.67
C GLY A 481 26.46 32.12 8.34
N SER A 482 26.11 33.30 7.81
CA SER A 482 25.21 34.23 8.53
C SER A 482 23.74 33.82 8.63
N ASN A 483 23.33 32.63 8.18
CA ASN A 483 21.95 32.17 8.31
C ASN A 483 21.92 30.93 9.19
N THR A 484 21.47 31.09 10.43
CA THR A 484 20.96 29.98 11.24
C THR A 484 19.83 29.32 10.45
N PRO A 485 19.96 28.06 10.01
CA PRO A 485 18.90 27.43 9.26
C PRO A 485 17.72 27.18 10.21
N GLU A 486 16.51 27.50 9.76
CA GLU A 486 15.24 27.04 10.38
C GLU A 486 15.12 25.50 10.40
N ASN A 487 16.08 24.77 9.82
CA ASN A 487 16.07 23.32 9.62
C ASN A 487 17.17 22.62 10.43
N GLN A 488 16.98 22.47 11.74
CA GLN A 488 17.89 21.68 12.58
C GLN A 488 17.66 20.18 12.35
N TRP A 489 18.65 19.51 11.77
CA TRP A 489 18.72 18.05 11.65
C TRP A 489 19.43 17.46 12.85
N HIS A 490 19.25 16.17 13.08
CA HIS A 490 19.91 15.46 14.17
C HIS A 490 20.59 14.21 13.65
N TRP A 491 21.78 13.92 14.16
CA TRP A 491 22.42 12.64 13.92
C TRP A 491 21.73 11.50 14.66
N LEU A 492 21.47 10.41 13.96
CA LEU A 492 21.03 9.14 14.56
C LEU A 492 22.17 8.12 14.65
N ASN A 493 23.09 8.13 13.68
CA ASN A 493 24.35 7.38 13.71
C ASN A 493 25.32 7.89 12.64
N GLN A 494 26.59 7.54 12.81
CA GLN A 494 27.65 7.89 11.87
C GLN A 494 28.68 6.78 11.70
N SER A 495 29.39 6.85 10.58
CA SER A 495 30.54 6.04 10.19
C SER A 495 31.43 6.88 9.26
N PRO A 496 32.69 6.49 9.00
CA PRO A 496 33.55 7.21 8.05
C PRO A 496 32.95 7.32 6.64
N GLU A 497 32.15 6.34 6.24
CA GLU A 497 31.57 6.26 4.88
C GLU A 497 30.18 6.91 4.77
N GLY A 498 29.55 7.24 5.89
CA GLY A 498 28.13 7.60 5.85
C GLY A 498 27.46 7.88 7.18
N SER A 499 26.23 8.38 7.05
CA SER A 499 25.49 9.04 8.11
C SER A 499 24.01 8.66 8.06
N LEU A 500 23.34 8.65 9.20
CA LEU A 500 21.88 8.69 9.26
C LEU A 500 21.45 9.94 10.01
N LEU A 501 20.65 10.77 9.36
CA LEU A 501 20.13 12.01 9.92
C LEU A 501 18.61 11.94 10.04
N SER A 502 18.04 12.66 11.01
CA SER A 502 16.59 12.84 11.18
C SER A 502 16.21 14.32 11.27
N TYR A 503 15.03 14.65 10.76
CA TYR A 503 14.44 15.98 10.80
C TYR A 503 12.97 15.89 11.18
N ALA A 504 12.58 16.56 12.26
CA ALA A 504 11.22 16.54 12.80
C ALA A 504 10.31 17.65 12.23
N GLY A 505 10.80 18.45 11.28
CA GLY A 505 9.99 19.51 10.66
C GLY A 505 9.11 19.03 9.50
N LYS A 506 8.60 19.99 8.72
CA LYS A 506 7.70 19.70 7.59
C LYS A 506 8.39 18.82 6.53
N LYS A 507 7.60 18.05 5.78
CA LYS A 507 8.11 17.18 4.71
C LYS A 507 9.01 17.96 3.76
N LEU A 508 10.27 17.54 3.66
CA LEU A 508 11.27 18.16 2.79
C LEU A 508 11.11 17.71 1.35
N THR A 509 11.46 18.60 0.44
CA THR A 509 11.68 18.28 -0.98
C THR A 509 13.11 17.78 -1.16
N ALA A 510 13.38 16.56 -0.69
CA ALA A 510 14.63 15.85 -0.92
C ALA A 510 14.37 14.61 -1.78
N ASN A 511 15.36 14.22 -2.57
CA ASN A 511 15.34 12.99 -3.36
C ASN A 511 16.60 12.17 -3.10
N ASN A 512 16.53 10.88 -3.42
CA ASN A 512 17.73 10.06 -3.52
C ASN A 512 18.67 10.63 -4.58
N GLN A 513 19.97 10.57 -4.27
CA GLN A 513 21.10 11.11 -5.02
C GLN A 513 21.27 12.63 -4.95
N ASP A 514 20.45 13.37 -4.19
CA ASP A 514 20.70 14.79 -3.97
C ASP A 514 22.04 15.01 -3.27
N LEU A 515 22.79 16.00 -3.75
CA LEU A 515 24.02 16.47 -3.11
C LEU A 515 23.64 17.28 -1.86
N ILE A 516 24.28 16.97 -0.74
CA ILE A 516 24.11 17.72 0.50
C ILE A 516 25.45 18.07 1.13
N ALA A 517 25.46 19.13 1.93
CA ALA A 517 26.50 19.38 2.93
C ALA A 517 25.90 19.23 4.33
N ILE A 518 26.65 18.59 5.22
CA ILE A 518 26.33 18.47 6.65
C ILE A 518 27.36 19.31 7.39
N ILE A 519 26.91 20.26 8.20
CA ILE A 519 27.76 21.16 8.97
C ILE A 519 27.43 20.95 10.45
N ASP A 520 28.44 20.55 11.22
CA ASP A 520 28.31 20.31 12.65
C ASP A 520 28.51 21.58 13.49
N LEU A 521 28.41 21.44 14.82
CA LEU A 521 28.56 22.56 15.76
C LEU A 521 29.96 23.17 15.77
N ASN A 522 30.97 22.46 15.24
CA ASN A 522 32.33 22.94 15.09
C ASN A 522 32.58 23.55 13.70
N ASP A 523 31.50 23.81 12.95
CA ASP A 523 31.54 24.28 11.55
C ASP A 523 32.30 23.34 10.61
N THR A 524 32.40 22.05 10.97
CA THR A 524 33.05 21.05 10.11
C THR A 524 32.08 20.64 9.01
N LEU A 525 32.42 20.98 7.78
CA LEU A 525 31.63 20.64 6.61
C LEU A 525 31.99 19.24 6.08
N ARG A 526 30.97 18.40 5.91
CA ARG A 526 31.07 17.11 5.23
C ARG A 526 30.13 17.10 4.02
N LEU A 527 30.65 16.71 2.85
CA LEU A 527 29.82 16.54 1.65
C LEU A 527 29.38 15.10 1.48
N GLY A 528 28.21 14.91 0.89
CA GLY A 528 27.72 13.57 0.58
C GLY A 528 26.50 13.58 -0.31
N PHE A 529 26.03 12.39 -0.63
CA PHE A 529 24.80 12.16 -1.39
C PHE A 529 23.78 11.41 -0.55
N ILE A 530 22.50 11.77 -0.70
CA ILE A 530 21.42 10.98 -0.12
C ILE A 530 21.38 9.62 -0.83
N CYS A 531 21.58 8.53 -0.10
CA CYS A 531 21.55 7.16 -0.63
C CYS A 531 20.39 6.33 -0.06
N TRP A 532 19.62 6.92 0.85
CA TRP A 532 18.40 6.36 1.41
C TRP A 532 17.55 7.51 1.96
N LEU A 533 16.24 7.52 1.71
CA LEU A 533 15.32 8.56 2.19
C LEU A 533 14.00 7.93 2.59
N CYS A 534 13.51 8.26 3.78
CA CYS A 534 12.18 7.85 4.22
C CYS A 534 11.52 8.92 5.11
N HIS A 535 10.26 9.21 4.84
CA HIS A 535 9.38 10.02 5.65
C HIS A 535 8.50 9.10 6.50
N TYR A 536 8.70 9.18 7.81
CA TYR A 536 7.83 8.60 8.82
C TYR A 536 6.73 9.60 9.20
N SER A 537 5.80 9.16 10.04
CA SER A 537 4.75 10.04 10.57
C SER A 537 5.31 11.14 11.48
N SER A 538 6.43 10.87 12.16
CA SER A 538 7.07 11.78 13.14
C SER A 538 8.21 12.60 12.56
N ASP A 539 8.96 12.05 11.61
CA ASP A 539 10.23 12.59 11.17
C ASP A 539 10.58 12.14 9.74
N THR A 540 11.43 12.93 9.09
CA THR A 540 12.11 12.54 7.85
C THR A 540 13.50 12.03 8.19
N ARG A 541 13.89 10.89 7.65
CA ARG A 541 15.23 10.32 7.82
C ARG A 541 15.95 10.18 6.49
N ILE A 542 17.23 10.55 6.48
CA ILE A 542 18.11 10.39 5.32
C ILE A 542 19.37 9.63 5.68
N GLY A 543 19.68 8.62 4.88
CA GLY A 543 20.97 7.97 4.84
C GLY A 543 21.86 8.70 3.83
N VAL A 544 23.04 9.10 4.26
CA VAL A 544 23.99 9.87 3.45
C VAL A 544 25.23 9.01 3.23
N LYS A 545 25.69 8.95 1.97
CA LYS A 545 27.01 8.43 1.63
C LYS A 545 27.96 9.62 1.53
N LEU A 546 28.98 9.66 2.40
CA LEU A 546 29.93 10.76 2.43
C LEU A 546 30.90 10.68 1.24
N LEU A 547 31.27 11.83 0.71
CA LEU A 547 32.35 11.96 -0.25
C LEU A 547 33.69 11.93 0.48
N PRO A 548 34.66 11.13 0.02
CA PRO A 548 36.00 11.14 0.60
C PRO A 548 36.84 12.30 0.06
N GLY A 549 37.74 12.81 0.88
CA GLY A 549 38.76 13.80 0.50
C GLY A 549 38.48 15.21 0.98
N ASP A 550 39.37 16.11 0.60
CA ASP A 550 39.30 17.54 0.86
C ASP A 550 38.53 18.25 -0.25
N PHE A 551 37.85 19.34 0.11
CA PHE A 551 36.95 20.07 -0.79
C PHE A 551 37.40 21.51 -0.98
N GLU A 552 37.64 21.91 -2.23
CA GLU A 552 37.79 23.30 -2.64
C GLU A 552 36.48 23.78 -3.29
N PHE A 553 35.95 24.90 -2.80
CA PHE A 553 34.70 25.50 -3.29
C PHE A 553 35.01 26.66 -4.23
N GLY A 554 34.28 26.73 -5.34
CA GLY A 554 34.58 27.72 -6.37
C GLY A 554 33.58 27.73 -7.50
N HIS A 555 34.01 28.25 -8.64
CA HIS A 555 33.22 28.26 -9.87
C HIS A 555 34.07 27.73 -11.03
N CYS A 556 33.42 27.15 -12.03
CA CYS A 556 34.05 26.74 -13.27
C CYS A 556 33.61 27.62 -14.44
N THR A 557 34.52 27.81 -15.39
CA THR A 557 34.28 28.41 -16.70
C THR A 557 34.80 27.45 -17.77
N ALA A 558 34.10 27.33 -18.90
CA ALA A 558 34.63 26.58 -20.03
C ALA A 558 35.66 27.44 -20.78
N ILE A 559 36.80 26.84 -21.16
CA ILE A 559 37.86 27.61 -21.87
C ILE A 559 37.35 28.18 -23.19
N THR A 560 36.39 27.50 -23.83
CA THR A 560 35.80 27.94 -25.11
C THR A 560 34.66 28.95 -24.95
N GLU A 561 34.10 29.12 -23.76
CA GLU A 561 32.91 29.93 -23.49
C GLU A 561 33.22 30.89 -22.34
N HIS A 562 34.02 31.93 -22.62
CA HIS A 562 34.64 32.82 -21.62
C HIS A 562 33.69 33.59 -20.70
N SER A 563 32.36 33.49 -20.86
CA SER A 563 31.39 34.33 -20.12
C SER A 563 30.55 33.58 -19.08
N GLN A 564 30.40 32.25 -19.15
CA GLN A 564 29.50 31.54 -18.23
C GLN A 564 30.25 30.98 -17.02
N LYS A 565 30.07 31.61 -15.85
CA LYS A 565 30.49 31.07 -14.56
C LYS A 565 29.43 30.14 -14.01
N SER A 566 29.86 29.01 -13.45
CA SER A 566 28.95 28.04 -12.86
C SER A 566 29.51 27.50 -11.55
N PRO A 567 28.69 27.33 -10.50
CA PRO A 567 29.15 26.79 -9.22
C PRO A 567 29.90 25.46 -9.41
N ALA A 568 30.98 25.22 -8.67
CA ALA A 568 31.71 23.97 -8.74
C ALA A 568 32.39 23.63 -7.41
N ILE A 569 32.57 22.33 -7.15
CA ILE A 569 33.33 21.83 -6.01
C ILE A 569 34.38 20.85 -6.52
N LEU A 570 35.64 21.11 -6.21
CA LEU A 570 36.75 20.22 -6.50
C LEU A 570 37.01 19.35 -5.27
N ALA A 571 36.88 18.03 -5.42
CA ALA A 571 37.14 17.05 -4.38
C ALA A 571 38.46 16.33 -4.67
N THR A 572 39.40 16.35 -3.73
CA THR A 572 40.72 15.70 -3.86
C THR A 572 40.91 14.68 -2.76
N ASN A 573 41.24 13.44 -3.12
CA ASN A 573 41.72 12.43 -2.18
C ASN A 573 43.03 11.83 -2.69
N ASP A 574 43.68 10.99 -1.87
CA ASP A 574 44.99 10.38 -2.13
C ASP A 574 45.13 9.66 -3.48
N GLN A 575 44.01 9.30 -4.13
CA GLN A 575 44.02 8.52 -5.36
C GLN A 575 43.42 9.24 -6.57
N LYS A 576 42.49 10.18 -6.38
CA LYS A 576 41.67 10.76 -7.45
C LYS A 576 41.22 12.18 -7.13
N THR A 577 41.25 13.03 -8.15
CA THR A 577 40.58 14.33 -8.15
C THR A 577 39.29 14.26 -8.96
N CYS A 578 38.21 14.80 -8.40
CA CYS A 578 36.91 14.85 -9.04
C CYS A 578 36.33 16.26 -8.99
N LEU A 579 35.51 16.61 -9.98
CA LEU A 579 34.78 17.87 -10.02
C LEU A 579 33.27 17.60 -9.97
N LEU A 580 32.58 18.37 -9.13
CA LEU A 580 31.13 18.49 -9.04
C LEU A 580 30.70 19.80 -9.69
N THR A 581 29.78 19.73 -10.65
CA THR A 581 29.26 20.89 -11.40
C THR A 581 27.75 20.72 -11.61
N PRO A 582 27.00 21.77 -11.99
CA PRO A 582 25.65 21.59 -12.51
C PRO A 582 25.64 20.64 -13.70
N LYS A 583 24.47 20.07 -13.96
CA LYS A 583 24.24 19.18 -15.10
C LYS A 583 24.63 19.84 -16.43
N GLY A 584 25.26 19.09 -17.32
CA GLY A 584 25.63 19.51 -18.68
C GLY A 584 27.05 20.06 -18.81
N TRP A 585 27.82 20.04 -17.72
CA TRP A 585 29.20 20.53 -17.71
C TRP A 585 30.21 19.43 -18.01
N PHE A 586 29.83 18.16 -17.89
CA PHE A 586 30.70 17.06 -18.32
C PHE A 586 30.58 16.77 -19.82
N THR A 587 31.71 16.83 -20.51
CA THR A 587 31.98 16.08 -21.74
C THR A 587 33.40 15.51 -21.64
N THR A 588 33.65 14.36 -22.27
CA THR A 588 35.00 13.77 -22.29
C THR A 588 35.99 14.77 -22.88
N ASP A 589 37.15 14.92 -22.24
CA ASP A 589 38.23 15.85 -22.62
C ASP A 589 37.85 17.34 -22.60
N ARG A 590 36.73 17.71 -21.96
CA ARG A 590 36.39 19.13 -21.76
C ARG A 590 37.45 19.80 -20.91
N LYS A 591 37.96 20.93 -21.38
CA LYS A 591 38.85 21.81 -20.62
C LYS A 591 38.05 22.91 -19.94
N LEU A 592 38.19 22.99 -18.64
CA LEU A 592 37.56 23.98 -17.77
C LEU A 592 38.66 24.75 -17.01
N ILE A 593 38.33 25.95 -16.55
CA ILE A 593 39.10 26.65 -15.53
C ILE A 593 38.28 26.62 -14.25
N PHE A 594 38.85 26.12 -13.17
CA PHE A 594 38.28 26.18 -11.83
C PHE A 594 38.89 27.35 -11.07
N HIS A 595 38.02 28.25 -10.63
CA HIS A 595 38.36 29.44 -9.86
C HIS A 595 37.97 29.21 -8.40
N SER A 596 38.95 29.20 -7.50
CA SER A 596 38.76 29.12 -6.05
C SER A 596 39.35 30.36 -5.38
N PRO A 597 38.98 30.67 -4.12
CA PRO A 597 39.60 31.76 -3.37
C PRO A 597 41.12 31.62 -3.22
N GLN A 598 41.64 30.40 -3.29
CA GLN A 598 43.05 30.08 -3.07
C GLN A 598 43.87 30.09 -4.36
N ARG A 599 43.26 29.68 -5.48
CA ARG A 599 43.94 29.50 -6.77
C ARG A 599 42.97 29.34 -7.94
N ASP A 600 43.49 29.68 -9.12
CA ASP A 600 42.92 29.24 -10.39
C ASP A 600 43.65 27.97 -10.88
N SER A 601 42.91 27.05 -11.50
CA SER A 601 43.47 25.79 -12.01
C SER A 601 42.80 25.37 -13.31
N HIS A 602 43.60 24.86 -14.25
CA HIS A 602 43.07 24.16 -15.41
C HIS A 602 42.57 22.77 -14.99
N VAL A 603 41.35 22.44 -15.40
CA VAL A 603 40.71 21.15 -15.14
C VAL A 603 40.39 20.46 -16.45
N HIS A 604 40.85 19.22 -16.59
CA HIS A 604 40.56 18.38 -17.75
C HIS A 604 39.63 17.24 -17.35
N ALA A 605 38.40 17.25 -17.87
CA ALA A 605 37.43 16.20 -17.60
C ALA A 605 37.87 14.85 -18.21
N ASN A 606 37.83 13.78 -17.42
CA ASN A 606 38.29 12.46 -17.85
C ASN A 606 37.12 11.47 -17.99
N ALA A 607 36.44 11.16 -16.87
CA ALA A 607 35.41 10.12 -16.86
C ALA A 607 34.26 10.49 -15.91
N LEU A 608 33.03 10.30 -16.39
CA LEU A 608 31.81 10.52 -15.62
C LEU A 608 31.70 9.45 -14.53
N ARG A 609 31.58 9.89 -13.27
CA ARG A 609 31.34 9.00 -12.13
C ARG A 609 29.86 8.86 -11.86
N GLN A 610 29.15 9.98 -11.89
CA GLN A 610 27.73 10.06 -11.63
C GLN A 610 27.15 11.27 -12.37
N SER A 611 25.93 11.11 -12.86
CA SER A 611 25.23 12.17 -13.56
C SER A 611 23.77 12.10 -13.15
N THR A 612 23.34 13.10 -12.41
CA THR A 612 21.95 13.20 -11.94
C THR A 612 21.17 14.13 -12.85
N LEU A 613 20.00 14.58 -12.42
CA LEU A 613 19.25 15.60 -13.11
C LEU A 613 19.70 17.03 -12.75
N ASP A 614 20.56 17.19 -11.74
CA ASP A 614 20.95 18.50 -11.19
C ASP A 614 22.45 18.76 -11.24
N TYR A 615 23.28 17.70 -11.20
CA TYR A 615 24.73 17.82 -11.24
C TYR A 615 25.40 16.71 -12.05
N ASP A 616 26.62 16.99 -12.49
CA ASP A 616 27.58 16.01 -12.96
C ASP A 616 28.71 15.89 -11.94
N TYR A 617 29.15 14.65 -11.70
CA TYR A 617 30.30 14.32 -10.87
C TYR A 617 31.25 13.45 -11.69
N PHE A 618 32.48 13.91 -11.89
CA PHE A 618 33.42 13.25 -12.80
C PHE A 618 34.85 13.37 -12.31
N THR A 619 35.69 12.40 -12.67
CA THR A 619 37.14 12.49 -12.42
C THR A 619 37.76 13.47 -13.39
N CYS A 620 38.77 14.20 -12.92
CA CYS A 620 39.49 15.18 -13.72
C CYS A 620 40.99 15.17 -13.41
N LYS A 621 41.78 15.76 -14.31
CA LYS A 621 43.18 16.13 -14.05
C LYS A 621 43.24 17.63 -13.80
N VAL A 622 44.04 18.04 -12.81
CA VAL A 622 44.17 19.45 -12.42
C VAL A 622 45.62 19.89 -12.62
N SER A 623 45.82 21.02 -13.28
CA SER A 623 47.14 21.67 -13.43
C SER A 623 47.03 23.15 -13.07
N LYS A 624 48.05 23.67 -12.38
CA LYS A 624 48.09 25.10 -12.02
C LYS A 624 48.14 25.95 -13.29
N ILE A 625 47.44 27.08 -13.27
CA ILE A 625 47.66 28.15 -14.25
C ILE A 625 48.95 28.84 -13.84
N SER A 626 49.95 28.80 -14.72
CA SER A 626 51.27 29.39 -14.53
C SER A 626 51.24 30.90 -14.62
#